data_AF-A0A934YSZ5-F1
#
_entry.id   AF-A0A934YSZ5-F1
#
_cell.length_a   1.000
_cell.length_b   1.000
_cell.length_c   1.000
_cell.angle_alpha   90.00
_cell.angle_beta   90.00
_cell.angle_gamma   90.00
#
_symmetry.space_group_name_H-M   'P 1'
#
loop_
_entity.id
_entity.type
_entity.pdbx_description
1 polymer ?
#
loop_
_entity_poly.entity_id
_entity_poly.type
_entity_poly.pdbx_seq_one_letter_code
_entity_poly.pdbx_strand_id
1 'polypeptide(L)'
;MRSLLLVSIALLFAAPALADEPPTAPVSRGAARSRPAEAPAEPAAEAPAEPPASTWYGYQTLLADAASVGLLFASAGAESGGLAVTALVGMGAASPTIHLVHGRPWAAGGSLLVRGAAVTVGGLLGFTAASGCGGSGSLGCLYGGLPEAVTGGLIGYAAASLIDAAVLAHEPSATPAPATAGIRSVAPSVDPRSGAAGVVVGGAF
;
A
#
# COMPACT_ATOMS: atom_id res chain seq x y z
N MET A 1 -7.10 15.20 -39.72
CA MET A 1 -7.75 13.88 -39.75
C MET A 1 -7.89 13.42 -38.30
N ARG A 2 -9.12 13.46 -37.79
CA ARG A 2 -9.50 13.12 -36.41
C ARG A 2 -9.62 11.60 -36.31
N SER A 3 -8.53 10.91 -35.99
CA SER A 3 -8.60 9.48 -35.70
C SER A 3 -9.14 9.30 -34.29
N LEU A 4 -10.42 8.94 -34.22
CA LEU A 4 -11.05 8.30 -33.07
C LEU A 4 -10.26 7.04 -32.73
N LEU A 5 -9.32 7.13 -31.79
CA LEU A 5 -8.83 5.95 -31.08
C LEU A 5 -9.68 5.81 -29.84
N LEU A 6 -10.74 5.01 -29.95
CA LEU A 6 -11.46 4.45 -28.82
C LEU A 6 -10.47 3.58 -28.04
N VAL A 7 -9.73 4.18 -27.11
CA VAL A 7 -9.00 3.46 -26.08
C VAL A 7 -10.07 2.84 -25.19
N SER A 8 -10.45 1.61 -25.52
CA SER A 8 -11.20 0.74 -24.62
C SER A 8 -10.28 0.40 -23.46
N ILE A 9 -10.20 1.31 -22.48
CA ILE A 9 -9.63 1.03 -21.17
C ILE A 9 -10.60 0.07 -20.49
N ALA A 10 -10.50 -1.21 -20.82
CA ALA A 10 -11.04 -2.27 -20.01
C ALA A 10 -10.25 -2.25 -18.70
N LEU A 11 -10.76 -1.48 -17.73
CA LEU A 11 -10.40 -1.58 -16.32
C LEU A 11 -10.76 -2.99 -15.85
N LEU A 12 -9.87 -3.96 -16.11
CA LEU A 12 -9.80 -5.16 -15.31
C LEU A 12 -9.24 -4.75 -13.95
N PHE A 13 -10.11 -4.21 -13.09
CA PHE A 13 -9.91 -4.35 -11.66
C PHE A 13 -10.04 -5.84 -11.34
N ALA A 14 -8.90 -6.53 -11.29
CA ALA A 14 -8.83 -7.77 -10.53
C ALA A 14 -9.08 -7.37 -9.07
N ALA A 15 -10.33 -7.49 -8.63
CA ALA A 15 -10.65 -7.38 -7.23
C ALA A 15 -9.74 -8.36 -6.48
N PRO A 16 -8.93 -7.91 -5.50
CA PRO A 16 -8.28 -8.87 -4.63
C PRO A 16 -9.39 -9.72 -4.04
N ALA A 17 -9.33 -11.03 -4.27
CA ALA A 17 -10.23 -11.97 -3.65
C ALA A 17 -10.22 -11.66 -2.15
N LEU A 18 -11.37 -11.22 -1.63
CA LEU A 18 -11.62 -11.20 -0.21
C LEU A 18 -11.29 -12.62 0.26
N ALA A 19 -10.17 -12.76 0.98
CA ALA A 19 -9.85 -14.04 1.60
C ALA A 19 -10.98 -14.29 2.60
N ASP A 20 -11.88 -15.22 2.25
CA ASP A 20 -12.88 -15.75 3.16
C ASP A 20 -12.18 -16.15 4.45
N GLU A 21 -12.58 -15.55 5.57
CA GLU A 21 -12.14 -16.04 6.87
C GLU A 21 -12.60 -17.50 7.00
N PRO A 22 -11.69 -18.45 7.31
CA PRO A 22 -12.07 -19.83 7.48
C PRO A 22 -13.09 -19.96 8.64
N PRO A 23 -14.14 -20.79 8.49
CA PRO A 23 -15.17 -20.95 9.51
C PRO A 23 -14.56 -21.42 10.82
N THR A 24 -14.84 -20.68 11.89
CA THR A 24 -14.42 -20.99 13.26
C THR A 24 -15.04 -22.32 13.69
N ALA A 25 -14.21 -23.36 13.80
CA ALA A 25 -14.65 -24.65 14.27
C ALA A 25 -15.11 -24.57 15.75
N PRO A 26 -16.20 -25.26 16.13
CA PRO A 26 -16.71 -25.25 17.50
C PRO A 26 -15.70 -25.87 18.47
N VAL A 27 -15.38 -25.14 19.53
CA VAL A 27 -14.46 -25.57 20.58
C VAL A 27 -15.14 -26.68 21.40
N SER A 28 -14.67 -27.92 21.24
CA SER A 28 -15.17 -29.07 21.99
C SER A 28 -14.69 -29.03 23.44
N ARG A 29 -15.61 -28.85 24.40
CA ARG A 29 -15.31 -28.88 25.85
C ARG A 29 -15.06 -30.33 26.29
N GLY A 30 -13.80 -30.74 26.32
CA GLY A 30 -13.37 -32.02 26.86
C GLY A 30 -13.49 -32.09 28.39
N ALA A 31 -14.04 -33.19 28.89
CA ALA A 31 -14.22 -33.51 30.30
C ALA A 31 -12.87 -33.60 31.06
N ALA A 32 -12.86 -33.06 32.28
CA ALA A 32 -11.72 -33.05 33.18
C ALA A 32 -11.26 -34.49 33.51
N ARG A 33 -10.07 -34.86 33.05
CA ARG A 33 -9.35 -36.05 33.53
C ARG A 33 -8.37 -35.65 34.61
N SER A 34 -8.37 -36.40 35.69
CA SER A 34 -7.44 -36.28 36.82
C SER A 34 -6.01 -36.54 36.35
N ARG A 35 -5.12 -35.55 36.54
CA ARG A 35 -3.72 -35.58 36.11
C ARG A 35 -2.89 -36.45 37.07
N PRO A 36 -2.21 -37.50 36.60
CA PRO A 36 -1.21 -38.23 37.39
C PRO A 36 -0.09 -37.29 37.86
N ALA A 37 0.47 -37.55 39.04
CA ALA A 37 1.57 -36.76 39.59
C ALA A 37 2.78 -36.79 38.64
N GLU A 38 3.14 -35.61 38.14
CA GLU A 38 4.11 -35.42 37.05
C GLU A 38 5.52 -35.33 37.63
N ALA A 39 6.44 -36.11 37.04
CA ALA A 39 7.85 -36.06 37.37
C ALA A 39 8.43 -34.66 37.05
N PRO A 40 9.51 -34.22 37.71
CA PRO A 40 10.16 -32.94 37.41
C PRO A 40 10.49 -32.84 35.92
N ALA A 41 9.78 -31.97 35.21
CA ALA A 41 9.95 -31.81 33.78
C ALA A 41 11.31 -31.19 33.49
N GLU A 42 12.06 -31.79 32.56
CA GLU A 42 13.20 -31.13 31.93
C GLU A 42 12.76 -29.76 31.39
N PRO A 43 13.59 -28.71 31.48
CA PRO A 43 13.27 -27.41 30.92
C PRO A 43 12.90 -27.58 29.45
N ALA A 44 11.61 -27.39 29.13
CA ALA A 44 11.14 -27.52 27.77
C ALA A 44 11.91 -26.52 26.91
N ALA A 45 12.52 -27.00 25.82
CA ALA A 45 13.16 -26.13 24.85
C ALA A 45 12.16 -25.04 24.43
N GLU A 46 12.59 -23.78 24.53
CA GLU A 46 11.76 -22.64 24.21
C GLU A 46 11.31 -22.74 22.75
N ALA A 47 10.00 -22.76 22.52
CA ALA A 47 9.48 -22.85 21.17
C ALA A 47 9.95 -21.63 20.36
N PRO A 48 10.30 -21.79 19.06
CA PRO A 48 10.64 -20.66 18.21
C PRO A 48 9.54 -19.59 18.28
N ALA A 49 9.93 -18.35 18.54
CA ALA A 49 8.98 -17.23 18.55
C ALA A 49 8.31 -17.12 17.17
N GLU A 50 6.99 -17.02 17.15
CA GLU A 50 6.25 -16.77 15.91
C GLU A 50 6.68 -15.41 15.33
N PRO A 51 6.84 -15.29 14.01
CA PRO A 51 7.18 -14.01 13.39
C PRO A 51 6.07 -12.99 13.69
N PRO A 52 6.41 -11.71 13.89
CA PRO A 52 5.41 -10.69 14.14
C PRO A 52 4.42 -10.64 12.96
N ALA A 53 3.14 -10.58 13.27
CA ALA A 53 2.12 -10.33 12.26
C ALA A 53 2.41 -8.99 11.56
N SER A 54 1.98 -8.86 10.30
CA SER A 54 2.08 -7.61 9.54
C SER A 54 0.75 -7.24 8.93
N THR A 55 0.38 -5.96 8.99
CA THR A 55 -0.83 -5.43 8.37
C THR A 55 -0.48 -4.84 7.01
N TRP A 56 -1.12 -5.33 5.95
CA TRP A 56 -0.92 -4.82 4.59
C TRP A 56 -1.80 -3.60 4.31
N TYR A 57 -1.21 -2.52 3.79
CA TYR A 57 -1.91 -1.29 3.42
C TYR A 57 -1.68 -0.87 1.96
N GLY A 58 -1.14 -1.77 1.13
CA GLY A 58 -0.81 -1.47 -0.27
C GLY A 58 -2.00 -1.12 -1.16
N TYR A 59 -3.23 -1.50 -0.80
CA TYR A 59 -4.42 -1.04 -1.53
C TYR A 59 -4.57 0.49 -1.53
N GLN A 60 -4.10 1.17 -0.47
CA GLN A 60 -4.17 2.63 -0.36
C GLN A 60 -3.21 3.29 -1.37
N THR A 61 -1.99 2.75 -1.50
CA THR A 61 -1.00 3.27 -2.46
C THR A 61 -1.45 3.01 -3.88
N LEU A 62 -1.98 1.81 -4.18
CA LEU A 62 -2.53 1.47 -5.50
C LEU A 62 -3.71 2.37 -5.91
N LEU A 63 -4.64 2.66 -4.98
CA LEU A 63 -5.78 3.52 -5.29
C LEU A 63 -5.34 4.96 -5.58
N ALA A 64 -4.40 5.49 -4.80
CA ALA A 64 -3.86 6.83 -5.00
C ALA A 64 -3.08 6.95 -6.32
N ASP A 65 -2.36 5.89 -6.70
CA ASP A 65 -1.66 5.81 -7.98
C ASP A 65 -2.62 5.75 -9.15
N ALA A 66 -3.64 4.89 -9.06
CA ALA A 66 -4.68 4.78 -10.08
C ALA A 66 -5.42 6.11 -10.27
N ALA A 67 -5.71 6.83 -9.19
CA ALA A 67 -6.32 8.16 -9.26
C ALA A 67 -5.39 9.16 -9.97
N SER A 68 -4.09 9.14 -9.67
CA SER A 68 -3.12 10.05 -10.30
C SER A 68 -2.94 9.75 -11.79
N VAL A 69 -2.87 8.47 -12.17
CA VAL A 69 -2.82 8.05 -13.58
C VAL A 69 -4.13 8.40 -14.31
N GLY A 70 -5.29 8.16 -13.68
CA GLY A 70 -6.58 8.56 -14.22
C GLY A 70 -6.68 10.07 -14.45
N LEU A 71 -6.15 10.87 -13.52
CA LEU A 71 -6.07 12.32 -13.66
C LEU A 71 -5.14 12.74 -14.80
N LEU A 72 -4.04 12.01 -15.03
CA LEU A 72 -3.16 12.26 -16.16
C LEU A 72 -3.90 12.06 -17.48
N PHE A 73 -4.65 10.96 -17.63
CA PHE A 73 -5.47 10.73 -18.82
C PHE A 73 -6.59 11.78 -18.98
N ALA A 74 -7.24 12.18 -17.89
CA ALA A 74 -8.24 13.24 -17.91
C ALA A 74 -7.64 14.58 -18.35
N SER A 75 -6.40 14.88 -17.95
CA SER A 75 -5.69 16.09 -18.36
C SER A 75 -5.46 16.18 -19.86
N ALA A 76 -5.17 15.05 -20.52
CA ALA A 76 -5.01 14.97 -21.97
C ALA A 76 -6.35 15.22 -22.69
N GLY A 77 -7.45 14.63 -22.22
CA GLY A 77 -8.78 14.87 -22.80
C GLY A 77 -9.30 16.30 -22.59
N ALA A 78 -8.91 16.95 -21.49
CA ALA A 78 -9.28 18.32 -21.17
C ALA A 78 -8.28 19.38 -21.68
N GLU A 79 -7.18 18.96 -22.31
CA GLU A 79 -6.06 19.82 -22.72
C GLU A 79 -5.56 20.77 -21.59
N SER A 80 -5.58 20.29 -20.34
CA SER A 80 -5.31 21.11 -19.16
C SER A 80 -3.94 20.80 -18.56
N GLY A 81 -3.00 21.72 -18.76
CA GLY A 81 -1.67 21.64 -18.15
C GLY A 81 -1.72 21.63 -16.61
N GLY A 82 -2.67 22.31 -15.99
CA GLY A 82 -2.86 22.29 -14.54
C GLY A 82 -3.19 20.90 -14.02
N LEU A 83 -4.13 20.19 -14.68
CA LEU A 83 -4.47 18.81 -14.33
C LEU A 83 -3.29 17.86 -14.56
N ALA A 84 -2.50 18.08 -15.61
CA ALA A 84 -1.31 17.28 -15.89
C ALA A 84 -0.27 17.44 -14.77
N VAL A 85 -0.01 18.69 -14.32
CA VAL A 85 0.90 18.95 -13.19
C VAL A 85 0.37 18.31 -11.91
N THR A 86 -0.92 18.44 -11.60
CA THR A 86 -1.53 17.78 -10.43
C THR A 86 -1.39 16.26 -10.48
N ALA A 87 -1.61 15.65 -11.65
CA ALA A 87 -1.45 14.22 -11.86
C ALA A 87 -0.01 13.77 -11.64
N LEU A 88 0.97 14.49 -12.20
CA LEU A 88 2.39 14.17 -12.05
C LEU A 88 2.87 14.32 -10.60
N VAL A 89 2.41 15.37 -9.90
CA VAL A 89 2.66 15.53 -8.47
C VAL A 89 2.05 14.37 -7.68
N GLY A 90 0.81 13.98 -7.98
CA GLY A 90 0.16 12.83 -7.38
C GLY A 90 0.96 11.53 -7.59
N MET A 91 1.39 11.26 -8.82
CA MET A 91 2.20 10.08 -9.15
C MET A 91 3.54 10.06 -8.39
N GLY A 92 4.16 11.23 -8.18
CA GLY A 92 5.43 11.33 -7.46
C GLY A 92 5.29 11.29 -5.94
N ALA A 93 4.22 11.85 -5.37
CA ALA A 93 4.12 12.13 -3.94
C ALA A 93 3.10 11.26 -3.19
N ALA A 94 2.06 10.74 -3.84
CA ALA A 94 0.94 10.12 -3.13
C ALA A 94 1.36 8.90 -2.30
N SER A 95 2.03 7.91 -2.90
CA SER A 95 2.50 6.73 -2.14
C SER A 95 3.55 7.08 -1.08
N PRO A 96 4.60 7.89 -1.37
CA PRO A 96 5.51 8.35 -0.32
C PRO A 96 4.80 9.02 0.86
N THR A 97 3.79 9.84 0.62
CA THR A 97 2.97 10.45 1.68
C THR A 97 2.23 9.38 2.50
N ILE A 98 1.64 8.37 1.86
CA ILE A 98 0.97 7.26 2.56
C ILE A 98 1.97 6.50 3.44
N HIS A 99 3.16 6.15 2.93
CA HIS A 99 4.20 5.51 3.76
C HIS A 99 4.63 6.38 4.95
N LEU A 100 4.72 7.70 4.78
CA LEU A 100 5.04 8.62 5.87
C LEU A 100 3.93 8.66 6.94
N VAL A 101 2.66 8.65 6.52
CA VAL A 101 1.50 8.59 7.44
C VAL A 101 1.52 7.30 8.28
N HIS A 102 1.96 6.19 7.69
CA HIS A 102 2.17 4.92 8.39
C HIS A 102 3.49 4.84 9.19
N GLY A 103 4.24 5.95 9.32
CA GLY A 103 5.47 6.00 10.11
C GLY A 103 6.66 5.26 9.47
N ARG A 104 6.67 5.12 8.13
CA ARG A 104 7.68 4.33 7.39
C ARG A 104 8.49 5.19 6.41
N PRO A 105 9.37 6.08 6.91
CA PRO A 105 10.12 7.01 6.07
C PRO A 105 11.08 6.33 5.08
N TRP A 106 11.65 5.18 5.45
CA TRP A 106 12.49 4.40 4.55
C TRP A 106 11.70 3.81 3.38
N ALA A 107 10.45 3.38 3.63
CA ALA A 107 9.56 2.88 2.59
C ALA A 107 9.14 4.01 1.65
N ALA A 108 8.89 5.22 2.19
CA ALA A 108 8.62 6.41 1.39
C ALA A 108 9.78 6.74 0.43
N GLY A 109 11.03 6.73 0.94
CA GLY A 109 12.22 6.93 0.11
C GLY A 109 12.44 5.82 -0.92
N GLY A 110 12.24 4.56 -0.52
CA GLY A 110 12.31 3.39 -1.40
C GLY A 110 11.29 3.44 -2.53
N SER A 111 10.04 3.81 -2.22
CA SER A 111 8.96 4.02 -3.21
C SER A 111 9.38 5.03 -4.27
N LEU A 112 9.87 6.20 -3.85
CA LEU A 112 10.27 7.26 -4.76
C LEU A 112 11.41 6.80 -5.70
N LEU A 113 12.40 6.09 -5.15
CA LEU A 113 13.54 5.58 -5.91
C LEU A 113 13.11 4.51 -6.92
N VAL A 114 12.34 3.50 -6.49
CA VAL A 114 11.88 2.40 -7.35
C VAL A 114 11.01 2.94 -8.48
N ARG A 115 10.08 3.86 -8.20
CA ARG A 115 9.21 4.47 -9.21
C ARG A 115 9.99 5.36 -10.18
N GLY A 116 10.86 6.22 -9.67
CA GLY A 116 11.71 7.08 -10.51
C GLY A 116 12.59 6.25 -11.45
N ALA A 117 13.21 5.19 -10.94
CA ALA A 117 14.00 4.25 -11.74
C ALA A 117 13.14 3.53 -12.79
N ALA A 118 11.98 2.99 -12.41
CA ALA A 118 11.12 2.25 -13.32
C ALA A 118 10.50 3.12 -14.41
N VAL A 119 10.08 4.36 -14.10
CA VAL A 119 9.63 5.34 -15.09
C VAL A 119 10.75 5.67 -16.08
N THR A 120 11.96 5.87 -15.57
CA THR A 120 13.13 6.18 -16.41
C THR A 120 13.46 5.01 -17.34
N VAL A 121 13.57 3.79 -16.80
CA VAL A 121 13.88 2.59 -17.58
C VAL A 121 12.75 2.29 -18.58
N GLY A 122 11.50 2.31 -18.13
CA GLY A 122 10.35 2.10 -18.99
C GLY A 122 10.26 3.14 -20.10
N GLY A 123 10.53 4.41 -19.78
CA GLY A 123 10.55 5.48 -20.77
C GLY A 123 11.67 5.35 -21.79
N LEU A 124 12.87 4.95 -21.36
CA LEU A 124 13.97 4.64 -22.27
C LEU A 124 13.64 3.47 -23.20
N LEU A 125 13.05 2.39 -22.68
CA LEU A 125 12.63 1.25 -23.48
C LEU A 125 11.51 1.60 -24.47
N GLY A 126 10.55 2.44 -24.05
CA GLY A 126 9.52 2.97 -24.93
C GLY A 126 10.12 3.82 -26.04
N PHE A 127 11.03 4.73 -25.69
CA PHE A 127 11.73 5.58 -26.66
C PHE A 127 12.52 4.78 -27.69
N THR A 128 13.25 3.74 -27.27
CA THR A 128 14.04 2.90 -28.19
C THR A 128 13.17 1.97 -29.04
N ALA A 129 11.97 1.63 -28.57
CA ALA A 129 10.99 0.87 -29.34
C ALA A 129 10.31 1.70 -30.45
N ALA A 130 10.43 3.03 -30.43
CA ALA A 130 9.88 3.89 -31.47
C ALA A 130 10.62 3.65 -32.81
N SER A 131 10.01 2.85 -33.69
CA SER A 131 10.52 2.55 -35.02
C SER A 131 10.32 3.76 -35.94
N GLY A 132 11.21 4.76 -35.90
CA GLY A 132 10.94 6.01 -36.62
C GLY A 132 12.12 6.92 -37.00
N CYS A 133 13.33 6.70 -36.51
CA CYS A 133 14.43 7.64 -36.78
C CYS A 133 15.12 7.45 -38.14
N GLY A 134 14.43 6.79 -39.08
CA GLY A 134 14.89 6.59 -40.47
C GLY A 134 14.69 7.82 -41.34
N GLY A 135 15.37 8.92 -41.06
CA GLY A 135 15.54 10.04 -42.01
C GLY A 135 15.13 11.43 -41.54
N SER A 136 14.42 11.58 -40.42
CA SER A 136 14.22 12.89 -39.78
C SER A 136 15.45 13.27 -38.95
N GLY A 137 15.91 14.52 -39.03
CA GLY A 137 17.01 15.01 -38.18
C GLY A 137 16.78 14.78 -36.68
N SER A 138 17.82 14.97 -35.86
CA SER A 138 17.83 14.62 -34.42
C SER A 138 16.62 15.12 -33.63
N LEU A 139 16.07 16.29 -33.96
CA LEU A 139 14.87 16.84 -33.34
C LEU A 139 13.59 16.06 -33.70
N GLY A 140 13.43 15.63 -34.94
CA GLY A 140 12.25 14.85 -35.36
C GLY A 140 12.18 13.48 -34.70
N CYS A 141 13.35 12.85 -34.50
CA CYS A 141 13.47 11.60 -33.75
C CYS A 141 13.07 11.77 -32.28
N LEU A 142 13.48 12.88 -31.64
CA LEU A 142 13.12 13.15 -30.24
C LEU A 142 11.61 13.34 -30.06
N TYR A 143 10.97 14.18 -30.88
CA TYR A 143 9.52 14.41 -30.78
C TYR A 143 8.70 13.18 -31.20
N GLY A 144 9.20 12.41 -32.18
CA GLY A 144 8.53 11.21 -32.68
C GLY A 144 8.47 10.08 -31.65
N GLY A 145 9.50 9.92 -30.81
CA GLY A 145 9.56 8.86 -29.79
C GLY A 145 9.01 9.24 -28.41
N LEU A 146 8.59 10.49 -28.21
CA LEU A 146 8.02 10.96 -26.94
C LEU A 146 6.74 10.18 -26.54
N PRO A 147 5.77 9.91 -27.43
CA PRO A 147 4.58 9.15 -27.08
C PRO A 147 4.91 7.73 -26.58
N GLU A 148 5.84 7.04 -27.23
CA GLU A 148 6.29 5.71 -26.84
C GLU A 148 7.07 5.77 -25.53
N ALA A 149 7.90 6.80 -25.31
CA ALA A 149 8.58 7.03 -24.05
C ALA A 149 7.60 7.27 -22.89
N VAL A 150 6.56 8.08 -23.09
CA VAL A 150 5.51 8.28 -22.09
C VAL A 150 4.77 6.97 -21.82
N THR A 151 4.42 6.22 -22.87
CA THR A 151 3.74 4.92 -22.74
C THR A 151 4.59 3.92 -21.96
N GLY A 152 5.88 3.78 -22.31
CA GLY A 152 6.82 2.92 -21.61
C GLY A 152 7.05 3.36 -20.16
N GLY A 153 7.12 4.68 -19.92
CA GLY A 153 7.22 5.25 -18.57
C GLY A 153 6.01 4.93 -17.70
N LEU A 154 4.79 4.99 -18.25
CA LEU A 154 3.56 4.62 -17.54
C LEU A 154 3.48 3.12 -17.23
N ILE A 155 3.95 2.26 -18.13
CA ILE A 155 4.07 0.82 -17.88
C ILE A 155 5.07 0.56 -16.74
N GLY A 156 6.23 1.23 -16.79
CA GLY A 156 7.24 1.17 -15.73
C GLY A 156 6.69 1.65 -14.39
N TYR A 157 5.94 2.76 -14.38
CA TYR A 157 5.26 3.28 -13.20
C TYR A 157 4.31 2.25 -12.61
N ALA A 158 3.42 1.67 -13.41
CA ALA A 158 2.44 0.69 -12.95
C ALA A 158 3.12 -0.55 -12.33
N ALA A 159 4.19 -1.06 -12.95
CA ALA A 159 4.96 -2.16 -12.40
C ALA A 159 5.62 -1.80 -11.05
N ALA A 160 6.19 -0.59 -10.95
CA ALA A 160 6.77 -0.10 -9.71
C ALA A 160 5.72 0.09 -8.60
N SER A 161 4.53 0.60 -8.93
CA SER A 161 3.40 0.71 -7.99
C SER A 161 2.99 -0.65 -7.42
N LEU A 162 2.98 -1.71 -8.24
CA LEU A 162 2.67 -3.05 -7.78
C LEU A 162 3.77 -3.60 -6.85
N ILE A 163 5.04 -3.39 -7.20
CA ILE A 163 6.18 -3.80 -6.35
C ILE A 163 6.16 -3.04 -5.02
N ASP A 164 5.92 -1.74 -5.07
CA ASP A 164 5.80 -0.87 -3.90
C ASP A 164 4.69 -1.34 -2.97
N ALA A 165 3.48 -1.56 -3.50
CA ALA A 165 2.36 -2.09 -2.74
C ALA A 165 2.65 -3.48 -2.16
N ALA A 166 3.30 -4.37 -2.90
CA ALA A 166 3.56 -5.73 -2.48
C ALA A 166 4.72 -5.87 -1.48
N VAL A 167 5.75 -5.02 -1.57
CA VAL A 167 6.98 -5.17 -0.78
C VAL A 167 7.07 -4.10 0.29
N LEU A 168 6.73 -2.87 -0.05
CA LEU A 168 6.95 -1.70 0.79
C LEU A 168 5.72 -1.28 1.58
N ALA A 169 4.52 -1.84 1.41
CA ALA A 169 3.30 -1.40 2.10
C ALA A 169 2.80 -2.38 3.20
N HIS A 170 3.68 -2.68 4.17
CA HIS A 170 3.40 -3.54 5.32
C HIS A 170 3.77 -2.85 6.64
N GLU A 171 2.81 -2.69 7.54
CA GLU A 171 3.10 -2.27 8.91
C GLU A 171 3.46 -3.49 9.77
N PRO A 172 4.53 -3.43 10.58
CA PRO A 172 4.68 -4.38 11.66
C PRO A 172 3.46 -4.26 12.56
N SER A 173 2.72 -5.35 12.77
CA SER A 173 1.70 -5.37 13.81
C SER A 173 2.41 -5.13 15.12
N ALA A 174 1.90 -4.18 15.92
CA ALA A 174 2.44 -3.95 17.24
C ALA A 174 2.39 -5.29 17.99
N THR A 175 3.55 -5.83 18.34
CA THR A 175 3.61 -6.94 19.29
C THR A 175 2.79 -6.49 20.49
N PRO A 176 1.72 -7.22 20.88
CA PRO A 176 0.94 -6.85 22.05
C PRO A 176 1.93 -6.66 23.19
N ALA A 177 2.07 -5.43 23.65
CA ALA A 177 2.94 -5.17 24.80
C ALA A 177 2.44 -6.13 25.89
N PRO A 178 3.33 -6.93 26.51
CA PRO A 178 2.93 -7.87 27.54
C PRO A 178 2.01 -7.14 28.49
N ALA A 179 0.86 -7.75 28.82
CA ALA A 179 -0.12 -7.11 29.67
C ALA A 179 0.52 -6.81 31.02
N THR A 180 1.11 -5.63 31.16
CA THR A 180 1.61 -5.14 32.44
C THR A 180 0.38 -4.94 33.29
N ALA A 181 0.24 -5.78 34.31
CA ALA A 181 -0.76 -5.60 35.35
C ALA A 181 -0.58 -4.18 35.91
N GLY A 182 -1.65 -3.40 35.88
CA GLY A 182 -1.57 -1.98 36.20
C GLY A 182 -2.67 -1.12 35.58
N ILE A 183 -2.82 0.06 36.16
CA ILE A 183 -3.73 1.10 35.69
C ILE A 183 -3.15 1.68 34.39
N ARG A 184 -3.86 1.52 33.27
CA ARG A 184 -3.47 2.03 31.95
C ARG A 184 -4.07 3.40 31.64
N SER A 185 -5.25 3.69 32.18
CA SER A 185 -5.92 4.97 31.98
C SER A 185 -6.67 5.40 33.22
N VAL A 186 -6.65 6.71 33.46
CA VAL A 186 -7.49 7.41 34.43
C VAL A 186 -8.15 8.54 33.66
N ALA A 187 -9.45 8.45 33.43
CA ALA A 187 -10.19 9.45 32.67
C ALA A 187 -11.31 10.05 33.54
N PRO A 188 -11.48 11.38 33.54
CA PRO A 188 -12.67 11.97 34.13
C PRO A 188 -13.90 11.54 33.31
N SER A 189 -15.00 11.29 34.01
CA SER A 189 -16.31 11.00 33.40
C SER A 189 -17.36 11.94 33.98
N VAL A 190 -18.28 12.37 33.13
CA VAL A 190 -19.44 13.15 33.53
C VAL A 190 -20.65 12.45 32.95
N ASP A 191 -21.62 12.10 33.80
CA ASP A 191 -22.90 11.57 33.36
C ASP A 191 -23.90 12.74 33.21
N PRO A 192 -24.28 13.10 31.97
CA PRO A 192 -25.17 14.24 31.74
C PRO A 192 -26.61 14.00 32.22
N ARG A 193 -27.04 12.75 32.48
CA ARG A 193 -28.41 12.47 32.93
C ARG A 193 -28.59 12.71 34.42
N SER A 194 -27.60 12.34 35.21
CA SER A 194 -27.61 12.50 36.67
C SER A 194 -26.89 13.76 37.15
N GLY A 195 -26.06 14.37 36.29
CA GLY A 195 -25.17 15.46 36.66
C GLY A 195 -23.98 15.02 37.51
N ALA A 196 -23.75 13.71 37.65
CA ALA A 196 -22.65 13.16 38.44
C ALA A 196 -21.32 13.30 37.70
N ALA A 197 -20.26 13.56 38.47
CA ALA A 197 -18.87 13.51 38.00
C ALA A 197 -18.13 12.36 38.70
N GLY A 198 -17.29 11.65 37.96
CA GLY A 198 -16.54 10.51 38.46
C GLY A 198 -15.21 10.32 37.72
N VAL A 199 -14.45 9.30 38.14
CA VAL A 199 -13.19 8.92 37.50
C VAL A 199 -13.29 7.45 37.09
N VAL A 200 -12.98 7.17 35.83
CA VAL A 200 -12.88 5.81 35.30
C VAL A 200 -11.42 5.40 35.31
N VAL A 201 -11.13 4.30 36.00
CA VAL A 201 -9.81 3.68 36.02
C VAL A 201 -9.88 2.42 35.15
N GLY A 202 -9.17 2.42 34.02
CA GLY A 202 -9.06 1.28 33.12
C GLY A 202 -7.70 0.61 33.26
N GLY A 203 -7.66 -0.70 33.42
CA GLY A 203 -6.43 -1.47 33.57
C GLY A 203 -6.65 -2.98 33.49
N ALA A 204 -5.55 -3.73 33.46
CA ALA A 204 -5.57 -5.15 33.73
C ALA A 204 -5.36 -5.33 35.24
N PHE A 205 -6.39 -5.82 35.94
CA PHE A 205 -6.40 -6.06 37.38
C PHE A 205 -6.42 -7.56 37.67
#